data_AF-A0A1N6J1E6-F1
#
_entry.id   AF-A0A1N6J1E6-F1
#
_cell.length_a   1.000
_cell.length_b   1.000
_cell.length_c   1.000
_cell.angle_alpha   90.00
_cell.angle_beta   90.00
_cell.angle_gamma   90.00
#
_symmetry.space_group_name_H-M   'P 1'
#
loop_
_entity.id
_entity.type
_entity.pdbx_description
1 polymer ?
#
loop_
_entity_poly.entity_id
_entity_poly.type
_entity_poly.pdbx_seq_one_letter_code
_entity_poly.pdbx_strand_id
1 'polypeptide(L)'
;MIIIYNLSGLLIGLLGIVVGFLVFAVSGWLSAGLLVLGMIWMALGRGKLNAESGLKTPAPSLFFIPLFALAIPILLLAILAVSADVQRSKKVLDPRSALLDQDEKTLNRTKLTGDSDLALAAYDALKPVALDDKMHVFAVVKDQRTLVLAKIPSLKEIDKSARASMVKALVTALETQEAVKDLPLYLGIKGRFAYGVVHTPAGTTIDSTVSPDPLLGFYGPPVPARPTVR
;
A
#
# COMPACT_ATOMS: atom_id res chain seq x y z
N MET A 1 -12.50 -37.79 -3.50
CA MET A 1 -12.01 -38.34 -2.22
C MET A 1 -10.63 -37.75 -1.96
N ILE A 2 -10.52 -36.74 -1.09
CA ILE A 2 -9.22 -36.15 -0.76
C ILE A 2 -8.56 -37.10 0.23
N ILE A 3 -7.58 -37.87 -0.23
CA ILE A 3 -6.89 -38.85 0.59
C ILE A 3 -5.96 -38.09 1.55
N ILE A 4 -6.37 -37.97 2.81
CA ILE A 4 -5.53 -37.43 3.88
C ILE A 4 -4.51 -38.53 4.24
N TYR A 5 -3.37 -38.55 3.55
CA TYR A 5 -2.34 -39.58 3.71
C TYR A 5 -1.62 -39.52 5.07
N ASN A 6 -1.73 -38.41 5.82
CA ASN A 6 -1.05 -38.26 7.10
C ASN A 6 -1.71 -37.19 7.99
N LEU A 7 -2.58 -37.62 8.92
CA LEU A 7 -3.25 -36.72 9.87
C LEU A 7 -2.27 -35.90 10.71
N SER A 8 -1.11 -36.49 11.08
CA SER A 8 -0.09 -35.78 11.85
C SER A 8 0.51 -34.61 11.06
N GLY A 9 0.73 -34.78 9.76
CA GLY A 9 1.20 -33.72 8.87
C GLY A 9 0.20 -32.57 8.75
N LEU A 10 -1.10 -32.88 8.68
CA LEU A 10 -2.14 -31.86 8.66
C LEU A 10 -2.18 -31.06 9.97
N LEU A 11 -2.14 -31.74 11.12
CA LEU A 11 -2.19 -31.09 12.44
C LEU A 11 -0.97 -30.21 12.70
N ILE A 12 0.24 -30.71 12.40
CA ILE A 12 1.48 -29.92 12.54
C ILE A 12 1.49 -28.76 11.54
N GLY A 13 1.01 -28.99 10.32
CA GLY A 13 0.81 -27.97 9.30
C GLY A 13 -0.05 -26.81 9.83
N LEU A 14 -1.25 -27.13 10.31
CA LEU A 14 -2.20 -26.17 10.86
C LEU A 14 -1.64 -25.45 12.10
N LEU A 15 -0.99 -26.17 13.01
CA LEU A 15 -0.35 -25.60 14.20
C LEU A 15 0.67 -24.51 13.81
N GLY A 16 1.55 -24.81 12.87
CA GLY A 16 2.51 -23.83 12.37
C GLY A 16 1.83 -22.57 11.83
N ILE A 17 0.76 -22.72 11.03
CA ILE A 17 0.02 -21.60 10.44
C ILE A 17 -0.60 -20.73 11.53
N VAL A 18 -1.29 -21.34 12.50
CA VAL A 18 -1.95 -20.63 13.60
C VAL A 18 -0.93 -19.87 14.44
N VAL A 19 0.16 -20.51 14.84
CA VAL A 19 1.21 -19.87 15.66
C VAL A 19 1.93 -18.77 14.89
N GLY A 20 2.29 -19.01 13.62
CA GLY A 20 2.90 -18.00 12.76
C GLY A 20 2.00 -16.78 12.56
N PHE A 21 0.69 -16.99 12.36
CA PHE A 21 -0.28 -15.91 12.24
C PHE A 21 -0.42 -15.12 13.55
N LEU A 22 -0.46 -15.79 14.70
CA LEU A 22 -0.50 -15.11 16.00
C LEU A 22 0.73 -14.22 16.22
N VAL A 23 1.92 -14.72 15.88
CA VAL A 23 3.17 -13.92 15.96
C VAL A 23 3.11 -12.71 15.02
N PHE A 24 2.61 -12.89 13.79
CA PHE A 24 2.39 -11.78 12.87
C PHE A 24 1.40 -10.75 13.42
N ALA A 25 0.27 -11.18 13.99
CA ALA A 25 -0.75 -10.30 14.53
C ALA A 25 -0.24 -9.47 15.72
N VAL A 26 0.59 -10.07 16.59
CA VAL A 26 1.15 -9.39 17.77
C VAL A 26 2.32 -8.47 17.41
N SER A 27 3.23 -8.91 16.53
CA SER A 27 4.42 -8.13 16.17
C SER A 27 4.17 -7.10 15.06
N GLY A 28 3.15 -7.32 14.22
CA GLY A 28 2.93 -6.57 12.98
C GLY A 28 3.94 -6.88 11.87
N TRP A 29 4.88 -7.80 12.09
CA TRP A 29 5.97 -8.13 11.17
C TRP A 29 5.71 -9.46 10.47
N LEU A 30 5.57 -9.43 9.15
CA LEU A 30 5.28 -10.63 8.37
C LEU A 30 6.44 -11.63 8.44
N SER A 31 7.68 -11.13 8.40
CA SER A 31 8.89 -11.93 8.51
C SER A 31 8.94 -12.74 9.79
N ALA A 32 8.56 -12.16 10.93
CA ALA A 32 8.52 -12.86 12.22
C ALA A 32 7.53 -14.03 12.22
N GLY A 33 6.33 -13.83 11.67
CA GLY A 33 5.32 -14.88 11.55
C GLY A 33 5.77 -16.03 10.64
N LEU A 34 6.34 -15.71 9.47
CA LEU A 34 6.88 -16.71 8.54
C LEU A 34 8.08 -17.47 9.12
N LEU A 35 8.96 -16.80 9.87
CA LEU A 35 10.11 -17.41 10.51
C LEU A 35 9.65 -18.46 11.54
N VAL A 36 8.70 -18.10 12.42
CA VAL A 36 8.18 -19.04 13.43
C VAL A 36 7.46 -20.23 12.78
N LEU A 37 6.65 -19.98 11.75
CA LEU A 37 6.01 -21.02 10.95
C LEU A 37 7.05 -22.01 10.38
N GLY A 38 8.07 -21.48 9.70
CA GLY A 38 9.15 -22.28 9.11
C GLY A 38 9.92 -23.09 10.15
N MET A 39 10.23 -22.49 11.30
CA MET A 39 10.93 -23.17 12.40
C MET A 39 10.12 -24.33 12.98
N ILE A 40 8.80 -24.15 13.19
CA ILE A 40 7.91 -25.22 13.67
C ILE A 40 7.89 -26.37 12.67
N TRP A 41 7.69 -26.08 11.39
CA TRP A 41 7.66 -27.10 10.34
C TRP A 41 9.00 -27.80 10.15
N MET A 42 10.12 -27.10 10.35
CA MET A 42 11.45 -27.70 10.27
C MET A 42 11.75 -28.61 11.48
N ALA A 43 11.32 -28.22 12.68
CA ALA A 43 11.55 -28.98 13.91
C ALA A 43 10.62 -30.22 14.00
N LEU A 44 9.32 -30.04 13.73
CA LEU A 44 8.30 -31.07 13.90
C LEU A 44 8.03 -31.87 12.63
N GLY A 45 8.40 -31.36 11.46
CA GLY A 45 8.16 -32.00 10.17
C GLY A 45 9.14 -33.10 9.79
N ARG A 46 10.10 -33.44 10.65
CA ARG A 46 11.09 -34.51 10.40
C ARG A 46 10.53 -35.86 10.83
N GLY A 47 10.75 -36.90 10.01
CA GLY A 47 10.46 -38.28 10.41
C GLY A 47 11.33 -38.69 11.59
N LYS A 48 10.74 -39.39 12.56
CA LYS A 48 11.43 -39.88 13.77
C LYS A 48 11.73 -41.37 13.63
N LEU A 49 12.72 -41.86 14.37
CA LEU A 49 12.92 -43.30 14.53
C LEU A 49 11.87 -43.81 15.53
N ASN A 50 11.15 -44.87 15.16
CA ASN A 50 10.30 -45.56 16.11
C ASN A 50 11.20 -46.33 17.09
N ALA A 51 11.06 -46.04 18.38
CA ALA A 51 11.89 -46.62 19.43
C ALA A 51 11.73 -48.16 19.54
N GLU A 52 10.57 -48.70 19.19
CA GLU A 52 10.26 -50.12 19.32
C GLU A 52 10.74 -50.93 18.11
N SER A 53 10.56 -50.41 16.90
CA SER A 53 10.90 -51.14 15.67
C SER A 53 12.26 -50.77 15.09
N GLY A 54 12.87 -49.67 15.54
CA GLY A 54 14.08 -49.10 14.94
C GLY A 54 13.89 -48.56 13.52
N LEU A 55 12.68 -48.65 12.96
CA LEU A 55 12.37 -48.18 11.61
C LEU A 55 12.05 -46.68 11.62
N LYS A 56 12.45 -46.00 10.55
CA LYS A 56 12.17 -44.57 10.36
C LYS A 56 10.70 -44.38 9.97
N THR A 57 9.95 -43.62 10.76
CA THR A 57 8.57 -43.27 10.43
C THR A 57 8.55 -42.30 9.23
N PRO A 58 7.52 -42.35 8.37
CA PRO A 58 7.38 -41.38 7.31
C PRO A 58 7.31 -39.97 7.91
N ALA A 59 7.91 -38.99 7.23
CA ALA A 59 7.90 -37.62 7.66
C ALA A 59 6.47 -37.05 7.62
N PRO A 60 6.06 -36.21 8.58
CA PRO A 60 4.83 -35.45 8.48
C PRO A 60 4.80 -34.62 7.19
N SER A 61 3.76 -34.79 6.40
CA SER A 61 3.60 -34.15 5.08
C SER A 61 2.26 -33.47 4.94
N LEU A 62 2.24 -32.34 4.23
CA LEU A 62 1.02 -31.72 3.74
C LEU A 62 0.84 -32.17 2.29
N PHE A 63 -0.27 -32.85 1.99
CA PHE A 63 -0.46 -33.61 0.74
C PHE A 63 0.61 -34.70 0.58
N PHE A 64 1.68 -34.42 -0.17
CA PHE A 64 2.80 -35.34 -0.43
C PHE A 64 4.17 -34.70 -0.14
N ILE A 65 4.20 -33.44 0.28
CA ILE A 65 5.45 -32.70 0.50
C ILE A 65 5.76 -32.73 2.01
N PRO A 66 6.90 -33.28 2.44
CA PRO A 66 7.31 -33.23 3.83
C PRO A 66 7.37 -31.79 4.36
N LEU A 67 6.85 -31.56 5.57
CA LEU A 67 6.78 -30.21 6.15
C LEU A 67 8.16 -29.55 6.28
N PHE A 68 9.22 -30.32 6.58
CA PHE A 68 10.58 -29.79 6.64
C PHE A 68 11.08 -29.27 5.29
N ALA A 69 10.61 -29.84 4.18
CA ALA A 69 10.95 -29.40 2.83
C ALA A 69 10.16 -28.12 2.46
N LEU A 70 8.89 -28.02 2.88
CA LEU A 70 8.09 -26.79 2.76
C LEU A 70 8.62 -25.64 3.62
N ALA A 71 9.27 -25.94 4.75
CA ALA A 71 9.86 -24.92 5.61
C ALA A 71 10.95 -24.10 4.89
N ILE A 72 11.71 -24.70 3.98
CA ILE A 72 12.82 -24.04 3.27
C ILE A 72 12.36 -22.82 2.47
N PRO A 73 11.41 -22.92 1.51
CA PRO A 73 10.92 -21.76 0.78
C PRO A 73 10.22 -20.74 1.69
N ILE A 74 9.54 -21.18 2.76
CA ILE A 74 8.92 -20.27 3.73
C ILE A 74 9.97 -19.43 4.48
N LEU A 75 11.08 -20.04 4.91
CA LEU A 75 12.18 -19.33 5.56
C LEU A 75 12.88 -18.36 4.60
N LEU A 76 13.03 -18.73 3.32
CA LEU A 76 13.54 -17.80 2.30
C LEU A 76 12.61 -16.60 2.12
N LEU A 77 11.30 -16.83 2.05
CA LEU A 77 10.31 -15.75 2.01
C LEU A 77 10.35 -14.87 3.27
N ALA A 78 10.59 -15.47 4.44
CA ALA A 78 10.76 -14.73 5.69
C ALA A 78 11.93 -13.74 5.61
N ILE A 79 13.08 -14.17 5.07
CA ILE A 79 14.26 -13.30 4.87
C ILE A 79 13.93 -12.15 3.92
N LEU A 80 13.27 -12.43 2.80
CA LEU A 80 12.86 -11.38 1.84
C LEU A 80 11.87 -10.39 2.47
N ALA A 81 10.98 -10.88 3.34
CA ALA A 81 10.00 -10.05 4.05
C ALA A 81 10.65 -9.10 5.08
N VAL A 82 11.84 -9.42 5.63
CA VAL A 82 12.55 -8.52 6.57
C VAL A 82 12.79 -7.15 5.94
N SER A 83 13.19 -7.10 4.66
CA SER A 83 13.41 -5.83 3.96
C SER A 83 12.14 -4.97 3.91
N ALA A 84 10.99 -5.60 3.67
CA ALA A 84 9.70 -4.91 3.66
C ALA A 84 9.28 -4.43 5.06
N ASP A 85 9.46 -5.26 6.09
CA ASP A 85 9.14 -4.91 7.48
C ASP A 85 10.06 -3.78 8.01
N VAL A 86 11.34 -3.79 7.64
CA VAL A 86 12.30 -2.72 8.00
C VAL A 86 11.94 -1.42 7.30
N GLN A 87 11.57 -1.44 6.01
CA GLN A 87 11.11 -0.24 5.31
C GLN A 87 9.82 0.31 5.94
N ARG A 88 8.90 -0.56 6.34
CA ARG A 88 7.67 -0.18 7.05
C ARG A 88 7.96 0.45 8.41
N SER A 89 8.92 -0.07 9.15
CA SER A 89 9.30 0.42 10.49
C SER A 89 10.09 1.73 10.45
N LYS A 90 10.90 1.96 9.40
CA LYS A 90 11.65 3.21 9.20
C LYS A 90 10.78 4.38 8.75
N LYS A 91 9.62 4.11 8.17
CA LYS A 91 8.64 5.15 7.88
C LYS A 91 8.02 5.55 9.22
N VAL A 92 8.58 6.57 9.87
CA VAL A 92 7.88 7.30 10.94
C VAL A 92 6.52 7.61 10.35
N LEU A 93 5.48 6.98 10.91
CA LEU A 93 4.14 7.06 10.34
C LEU A 93 3.66 8.48 10.58
N ASP A 94 3.92 9.35 9.61
CA ASP A 94 3.49 10.73 9.64
C ASP A 94 1.97 10.71 9.80
N PRO A 95 1.40 11.27 10.88
CA PRO A 95 -0.05 11.24 11.08
C PRO A 95 -0.81 11.87 9.91
N ARG A 96 -0.17 12.78 9.16
CA ARG A 96 -0.73 13.39 7.95
C ARG A 96 -0.92 12.38 6.82
N SER A 97 -0.11 11.31 6.76
CA SER A 97 -0.28 10.24 5.78
C SER A 97 -1.59 9.48 5.96
N ALA A 98 -2.03 9.28 7.21
CA ALA A 98 -3.32 8.67 7.50
C ALA A 98 -4.50 9.55 7.06
N LEU A 99 -4.35 10.87 7.13
CA LEU A 99 -5.35 11.83 6.63
C LEU A 99 -5.42 11.79 5.11
N LEU A 100 -4.27 11.76 4.42
CA LEU A 100 -4.24 11.60 2.96
C LEU A 100 -4.86 10.27 2.52
N ASP A 101 -4.56 9.17 3.21
CA ASP A 101 -5.15 7.87 2.93
C ASP A 101 -6.67 7.85 3.14
N GLN A 102 -7.19 8.63 4.10
CA GLN A 102 -8.62 8.78 4.33
C GLN A 102 -9.30 9.54 3.17
N ASP A 103 -8.70 10.63 2.72
CA ASP A 103 -9.21 11.41 1.60
C ASP A 103 -9.13 10.62 0.28
N GLU A 104 -8.06 9.85 0.07
CA GLU A 104 -7.95 8.89 -1.04
C GLU A 104 -9.04 7.80 -0.99
N LYS A 105 -9.39 7.29 0.20
CA LYS A 105 -10.48 6.31 0.33
C LYS A 105 -11.82 6.94 -0.06
N THR A 106 -12.03 8.21 0.27
CA THR A 106 -13.24 8.95 -0.10
C THR A 106 -13.32 9.15 -1.62
N LEU A 107 -12.20 9.55 -2.24
CA LEU A 107 -12.06 9.67 -3.70
C LEU A 107 -12.49 8.39 -4.45
N ASN A 108 -12.29 7.21 -3.86
CA ASN A 108 -12.64 5.94 -4.51
C ASN A 108 -14.14 5.59 -4.46
N ARG A 109 -14.97 6.32 -3.71
CA ARG A 109 -16.39 5.95 -3.47
C ARG A 109 -17.33 6.51 -4.52
N THR A 110 -17.19 7.78 -4.89
CA THR A 110 -18.04 8.45 -5.88
C THR A 110 -17.20 9.28 -6.84
N LYS A 111 -17.76 9.60 -8.02
CA LYS A 111 -17.04 10.34 -9.07
C LYS A 111 -16.60 11.72 -8.62
N LEU A 112 -17.44 12.42 -7.86
CA LEU A 112 -17.14 13.73 -7.29
C LEU A 112 -17.36 13.65 -5.77
N THR A 113 -16.43 14.22 -5.00
CA THR A 113 -16.44 14.18 -3.53
C THR A 113 -15.84 15.44 -2.92
N GLY A 114 -16.23 15.77 -1.68
CA GLY A 114 -15.77 16.96 -0.98
C GLY A 114 -16.57 18.20 -1.37
N ASP A 115 -15.88 19.29 -1.67
CA ASP A 115 -16.46 20.50 -2.27
C ASP A 115 -16.90 20.20 -3.70
N SER A 116 -18.22 20.21 -3.93
CA SER A 116 -18.80 19.76 -5.19
C SER A 116 -18.52 20.70 -6.35
N ASP A 117 -18.45 22.00 -6.11
CA ASP A 117 -18.21 23.00 -7.15
C ASP A 117 -16.75 22.96 -7.60
N LEU A 118 -15.82 22.87 -6.65
CA LEU A 118 -14.40 22.69 -6.94
C LEU A 118 -14.10 21.34 -7.59
N ALA A 119 -14.73 20.26 -7.10
CA ALA A 119 -14.55 18.94 -7.68
C ALA A 119 -15.08 18.88 -9.11
N LEU A 120 -16.21 19.54 -9.40
CA LEU A 120 -16.78 19.63 -10.74
C LEU A 120 -15.89 20.46 -11.68
N ALA A 121 -15.43 21.63 -11.23
CA ALA A 121 -14.51 22.47 -12.01
C ALA A 121 -13.22 21.71 -12.35
N ALA A 122 -12.68 20.97 -11.37
CA ALA A 122 -11.52 20.12 -11.59
C ALA A 122 -11.81 18.96 -12.55
N TYR A 123 -12.96 18.32 -12.43
CA TYR A 123 -13.39 17.25 -13.32
C TYR A 123 -13.50 17.72 -14.77
N ASP A 124 -14.16 18.86 -15.00
CA ASP A 124 -14.36 19.43 -16.34
C ASP A 124 -13.04 19.88 -16.98
N ALA A 125 -12.08 20.35 -16.18
CA ALA A 125 -10.75 20.69 -16.68
C ALA A 125 -9.92 19.47 -17.08
N LEU A 126 -10.10 18.33 -16.39
CA LEU A 126 -9.36 17.09 -16.63
C LEU A 126 -9.94 16.25 -17.77
N LYS A 127 -11.28 16.26 -17.92
CA LYS A 127 -12.03 15.38 -18.84
C LYS A 127 -11.54 15.43 -20.30
N PRO A 128 -11.24 16.59 -20.91
CA PRO A 128 -10.81 16.67 -22.31
C PRO A 128 -9.50 15.94 -22.60
N VAL A 129 -8.61 15.83 -21.60
CA VAL A 129 -7.29 15.18 -21.75
C VAL A 129 -7.34 13.73 -21.27
N ALA A 130 -8.04 13.46 -20.17
CA ALA A 130 -8.09 12.13 -19.56
C ALA A 130 -8.85 11.11 -20.40
N LEU A 131 -9.95 11.54 -21.04
CA LEU A 131 -10.86 10.69 -21.81
C LEU A 131 -11.27 9.40 -21.05
N ASP A 132 -11.39 9.48 -19.72
CA ASP A 132 -11.66 8.35 -18.84
C ASP A 132 -12.94 8.56 -18.02
N ASP A 133 -13.98 7.79 -18.35
CA ASP A 133 -15.28 7.85 -17.66
C ASP A 133 -15.26 7.33 -16.22
N LYS A 134 -14.17 6.65 -15.83
CA LYS A 134 -13.90 6.16 -14.47
C LYS A 134 -13.05 7.15 -13.67
N MET A 135 -12.85 8.35 -14.20
CA MET A 135 -12.18 9.42 -13.47
C MET A 135 -12.99 9.83 -12.24
N HIS A 136 -12.32 9.90 -11.09
CA HIS A 136 -12.88 10.42 -9.85
C HIS A 136 -12.10 11.66 -9.42
N VAL A 137 -12.78 12.60 -8.77
CA VAL A 137 -12.20 13.84 -8.24
C VAL A 137 -12.70 14.10 -6.83
N PHE A 138 -11.78 14.50 -5.97
CA PHE A 138 -12.01 14.97 -4.61
C PHE A 138 -11.39 16.36 -4.49
N ALA A 139 -12.15 17.33 -3.99
CA ALA A 139 -11.64 18.66 -3.71
C ALA A 139 -12.05 19.10 -2.31
N VAL A 140 -11.18 19.81 -1.61
CA VAL A 140 -11.50 20.37 -0.30
C VAL A 140 -10.65 21.60 -0.03
N VAL A 141 -11.26 22.60 0.61
CA VAL A 141 -10.57 23.77 1.16
C VAL A 141 -10.51 23.63 2.68
N LYS A 142 -9.32 23.74 3.25
CA LYS A 142 -9.12 23.66 4.70
C LYS A 142 -7.96 24.55 5.13
N ASP A 143 -8.12 25.29 6.22
CA ASP A 143 -7.07 26.12 6.83
C ASP A 143 -6.36 27.03 5.82
N GLN A 144 -7.13 27.68 4.92
CA GLN A 144 -6.64 28.52 3.82
C GLN A 144 -5.73 27.79 2.82
N ARG A 145 -5.97 26.50 2.58
CA ARG A 145 -5.26 25.69 1.58
C ARG A 145 -6.26 24.88 0.79
N THR A 146 -5.89 24.55 -0.43
CA THR A 146 -6.74 23.77 -1.34
C THR A 146 -6.08 22.43 -1.64
N LEU A 147 -6.82 21.34 -1.47
CA LEU A 147 -6.41 20.01 -1.90
C LEU A 147 -7.33 19.54 -3.01
N VAL A 148 -6.75 19.13 -4.14
CA VAL A 148 -7.45 18.43 -5.22
C VAL A 148 -6.77 17.10 -5.46
N LEU A 149 -7.53 16.01 -5.36
CA LEU A 149 -7.08 14.67 -5.72
C LEU A 149 -7.90 14.18 -6.90
N ALA A 150 -7.22 13.71 -7.93
CA ALA A 150 -7.87 13.10 -9.09
C ALA A 150 -7.36 11.68 -9.27
N LYS A 151 -8.26 10.73 -9.52
CA LYS A 151 -7.92 9.35 -9.89
C LYS A 151 -8.30 9.13 -11.34
N ILE A 152 -7.31 8.89 -12.19
CA ILE A 152 -7.47 8.62 -13.62
C ILE A 152 -6.83 7.26 -13.90
N PRO A 153 -7.60 6.16 -13.91
CA PRO A 153 -7.08 4.81 -14.16
C PRO A 153 -6.15 4.70 -15.38
N SER A 154 -6.48 5.40 -16.47
CA SER A 154 -5.69 5.46 -17.72
C SER A 154 -4.47 6.39 -17.68
N LEU A 155 -4.12 7.01 -16.54
CA LEU A 155 -3.05 8.03 -16.46
C LEU A 155 -1.69 7.59 -17.05
N LYS A 156 -1.39 6.28 -17.02
CA LYS A 156 -0.15 5.72 -17.57
C LYS A 156 -0.09 5.77 -19.10
N GLU A 157 -1.26 5.77 -19.76
CA GLU A 157 -1.41 5.84 -21.21
C GLU A 157 -1.28 7.27 -21.73
N ILE A 158 -1.44 8.26 -20.85
CA ILE A 158 -1.28 9.67 -21.15
C ILE A 158 0.21 10.04 -21.13
N ASP A 159 0.69 10.60 -22.23
CA ASP A 159 2.08 10.99 -22.35
C ASP A 159 2.45 12.12 -21.36
N LYS A 160 3.75 12.32 -21.13
CA LYS A 160 4.23 13.31 -20.15
C LYS A 160 3.83 14.74 -20.51
N SER A 161 3.75 15.09 -21.80
CA SER A 161 3.40 16.44 -22.25
C SER A 161 1.90 16.73 -22.13
N ALA A 162 1.05 15.73 -22.42
CA ALA A 162 -0.39 15.81 -22.16
C ALA A 162 -0.68 15.89 -20.66
N ARG A 163 0.05 15.14 -19.81
CA ARG A 163 -0.06 15.28 -18.35
C ARG A 163 0.31 16.67 -17.86
N ALA A 164 1.34 17.31 -18.42
CA ALA A 164 1.69 18.69 -18.09
C ALA A 164 0.59 19.68 -18.52
N SER A 165 0.02 19.49 -19.72
CA SER A 165 -1.08 20.31 -20.22
C SER A 165 -2.33 20.18 -19.36
N MET A 166 -2.63 18.96 -18.89
CA MET A 166 -3.72 18.66 -17.98
C MET A 166 -3.57 19.37 -16.64
N VAL A 167 -2.37 19.37 -16.05
CA VAL A 167 -2.10 20.12 -14.81
C VAL A 167 -2.30 21.60 -15.03
N LYS A 168 -1.78 22.16 -16.13
CA LYS A 168 -1.93 23.58 -16.44
C LYS A 168 -3.39 23.97 -16.58
N ALA A 169 -4.17 23.20 -17.33
CA ALA A 169 -5.61 23.43 -17.50
C ALA A 169 -6.35 23.38 -16.17
N LEU A 170 -6.01 22.42 -15.31
CA LEU A 170 -6.60 22.28 -13.98
C LEU A 170 -6.25 23.46 -13.06
N VAL A 171 -4.99 23.87 -13.01
CA VAL A 171 -4.56 25.03 -12.20
C VAL A 171 -5.30 26.29 -12.66
N THR A 172 -5.33 26.56 -13.97
CA THR A 172 -6.06 27.71 -14.52
C THR A 172 -7.56 27.66 -14.20
N ALA A 173 -8.19 26.48 -14.28
CA ALA A 173 -9.62 26.33 -13.97
C ALA A 173 -9.94 26.51 -12.47
N LEU A 174 -8.97 26.22 -11.59
CA LEU A 174 -9.12 26.45 -10.16
C LEU A 174 -8.84 27.91 -9.80
N GLU A 175 -7.86 28.57 -10.42
CA GLU A 175 -7.55 29.99 -10.18
C GLU A 175 -8.70 30.95 -10.54
N THR A 176 -9.63 30.53 -11.40
CA THR A 176 -10.84 31.31 -11.71
C THR A 176 -11.93 31.22 -10.65
N GLN A 177 -11.82 30.26 -9.72
CA GLN A 177 -12.79 30.07 -8.64
C GLN A 177 -12.44 30.97 -7.45
N GLU A 178 -13.36 31.86 -7.07
CA GLU A 178 -13.14 32.81 -5.97
C GLU A 178 -12.79 32.12 -4.64
N ALA A 179 -13.33 30.92 -4.41
CA ALA A 179 -13.13 30.14 -3.18
C ALA A 179 -11.67 29.69 -2.95
N VAL A 180 -10.87 29.58 -4.01
CA VAL A 180 -9.48 29.08 -3.94
C VAL A 180 -8.46 30.05 -4.50
N LYS A 181 -8.92 31.21 -4.96
CA LYS A 181 -8.07 32.29 -5.45
C LYS A 181 -7.09 32.68 -4.34
N ASP A 182 -5.82 32.78 -4.71
CA ASP A 182 -4.69 33.11 -3.83
C ASP A 182 -4.39 32.09 -2.70
N LEU A 183 -5.05 30.92 -2.69
CA LEU A 183 -4.74 29.86 -1.72
C LEU A 183 -3.64 28.91 -2.23
N PRO A 184 -2.73 28.43 -1.36
CA PRO A 184 -1.81 27.36 -1.67
C PRO A 184 -2.53 26.11 -2.19
N LEU A 185 -2.24 25.75 -3.45
CA LEU A 185 -2.82 24.60 -4.13
C LEU A 185 -1.93 23.35 -3.99
N TYR A 186 -2.53 22.27 -3.49
CA TYR A 186 -1.98 20.93 -3.45
C TYR A 186 -2.80 20.05 -4.39
N LEU A 187 -2.16 19.48 -5.40
CA LEU A 187 -2.82 18.66 -6.41
C LEU A 187 -2.11 17.34 -6.58
N GLY A 188 -2.85 16.24 -6.46
CA GLY A 188 -2.35 14.89 -6.70
C GLY A 188 -3.18 14.17 -7.76
N ILE A 189 -2.55 13.75 -8.86
CA ILE A 189 -3.20 12.94 -9.90
C ILE A 189 -2.64 11.51 -9.85
N LYS A 190 -3.52 10.58 -9.48
CA LYS A 190 -3.22 9.17 -9.25
C LYS A 190 -3.72 8.30 -10.39
N GLY A 191 -2.87 7.40 -10.86
CA GLY A 191 -3.25 6.32 -11.76
C GLY A 191 -3.95 5.18 -11.02
N ARG A 192 -3.88 3.98 -11.59
CA ARG A 192 -4.39 2.76 -10.92
C ARG A 192 -3.62 2.42 -9.64
N PHE A 193 -2.30 2.64 -9.62
CA PHE A 193 -1.42 2.15 -8.54
C PHE A 193 -0.59 3.24 -7.86
N ALA A 194 -0.21 4.30 -8.58
CA ALA A 194 0.71 5.32 -8.10
C ALA A 194 0.33 6.71 -8.59
N TYR A 195 0.85 7.74 -7.92
CA TYR A 195 0.77 9.12 -8.41
C TYR A 195 1.66 9.29 -9.63
N GLY A 196 1.10 9.89 -10.68
CA GLY A 196 1.86 10.31 -11.87
C GLY A 196 2.13 11.81 -11.89
N VAL A 197 1.40 12.57 -11.08
CA VAL A 197 1.54 14.02 -10.97
C VAL A 197 1.33 14.45 -9.52
N VAL A 198 2.23 15.29 -9.02
CA VAL A 198 2.07 16.05 -7.78
C VAL A 198 2.41 17.51 -8.06
N HIS A 199 1.51 18.42 -7.73
CA HIS A 199 1.70 19.87 -7.78
C HIS A 199 1.51 20.44 -6.38
N THR A 200 2.41 21.34 -6.00
CA THR A 200 2.43 22.04 -4.70
C THR A 200 2.89 23.47 -4.93
N PRO A 201 2.80 24.36 -3.92
CA PRO A 201 3.36 25.71 -4.02
C PRO A 201 4.88 25.74 -4.33
N ALA A 202 5.61 24.66 -4.02
CA ALA A 202 7.03 24.53 -4.34
C ALA A 202 7.31 24.14 -5.79
N GLY A 203 6.30 23.70 -6.55
CA GLY A 203 6.43 23.31 -7.95
C GLY A 203 5.63 22.06 -8.33
N THR A 204 5.80 21.64 -9.58
CA THR A 204 5.12 20.49 -10.18
C THR A 204 6.12 19.39 -10.51
N THR A 205 5.81 18.15 -10.12
CA THR A 205 6.55 16.94 -10.49
C THR A 205 5.66 16.02 -11.32
N ILE A 206 6.15 15.61 -12.49
CA ILE A 206 5.43 14.76 -13.45
C ILE A 206 6.35 13.62 -13.86
N ASP A 207 5.97 12.39 -13.53
CA ASP A 207 6.72 11.18 -13.87
C ASP A 207 5.79 9.96 -13.96
N SER A 208 6.33 8.79 -14.32
CA SER A 208 5.68 7.49 -14.25
C SER A 208 5.28 7.10 -12.83
N THR A 209 6.04 7.54 -11.82
CA THR A 209 5.76 7.34 -10.39
C THR A 209 6.34 8.50 -9.60
N VAL A 210 5.50 9.19 -8.83
CA VAL A 210 5.85 10.35 -8.02
C VAL A 210 5.49 10.07 -6.56
N SER A 211 6.33 10.50 -5.62
CA SER A 211 6.01 10.38 -4.19
C SER A 211 4.86 11.34 -3.82
N PRO A 212 3.84 10.88 -3.05
CA PRO A 212 2.79 11.74 -2.54
C PRO A 212 3.23 12.60 -1.35
N ASP A 213 4.42 12.40 -0.79
CA ASP A 213 4.88 13.09 0.42
C ASP A 213 4.76 14.63 0.37
N PRO A 214 4.98 15.32 -0.77
CA PRO A 214 4.76 16.77 -0.85
C PRO A 214 3.30 17.21 -0.59
N LEU A 215 2.32 16.34 -0.87
CA LEU A 215 0.91 16.61 -0.58
C LEU A 215 0.63 16.65 0.93
N LEU A 216 1.50 16.05 1.75
CA LEU A 216 1.35 16.11 3.21
C LEU A 216 1.47 17.52 3.76
N GLY A 217 2.07 18.45 3.00
CA GLY A 217 2.11 19.87 3.32
C GLY A 217 0.73 20.50 3.48
N PHE A 218 -0.30 19.98 2.80
CA PHE A 218 -1.68 20.41 2.96
C PHE A 218 -2.15 20.28 4.42
N TYR A 219 -1.89 19.13 5.05
CA TYR A 219 -2.35 18.80 6.41
C TYR A 219 -1.55 19.44 7.55
N GLY A 220 -0.53 20.24 7.24
CA GLY A 220 0.27 20.94 8.25
C GLY A 220 1.77 20.89 8.01
N PRO A 221 2.57 21.50 8.90
CA PRO A 221 4.03 21.52 8.79
C PRO A 221 4.62 20.11 8.92
N PRO A 222 5.84 19.88 8.39
CA PRO A 222 6.53 18.60 8.55
C PRO A 222 6.73 18.25 10.02
N VAL A 223 6.39 17.01 10.38
CA VAL A 223 6.69 16.50 11.73
C VAL A 223 8.22 16.37 11.82
N PRO A 224 8.88 17.05 12.78
CA PRO A 224 10.32 16.92 12.92
C PRO A 224 10.64 15.45 13.18
N ALA A 225 11.62 14.93 12.44
CA ALA A 225 12.12 13.58 12.68
C ALA A 225 12.47 13.47 14.17
N ARG A 226 11.95 12.46 14.87
CA ARG A 226 12.37 12.20 16.26
C ARG A 226 13.90 12.15 16.24
N PRO A 227 14.59 12.88 17.14
CA PRO A 227 16.03 12.76 17.24
C PRO A 227 16.34 11.29 17.49
N THR A 228 17.07 10.67 16.57
CA THR A 228 17.59 9.32 16.80
C THR A 228 18.53 9.44 17.98
N VAL A 229 18.10 8.97 19.14
CA VAL A 229 19.00 8.72 20.27
C VAL A 229 20.03 7.73 19.74
N ARG A 230 21.23 8.23 19.46
CA ARG A 230 22.38 7.43 19.04
C ARG A 230 22.95 6.70 20.24
#